data_AF-A0A7X6VV61-F1
#
_entry.id   AF-A0A7X6VV61-F1
#
_cell.length_a   1.000
_cell.length_b   1.000
_cell.length_c   1.000
_cell.angle_alpha   90.00
_cell.angle_beta   90.00
_cell.angle_gamma   90.00
#
_symmetry.space_group_name_H-M   'P 1'
#
loop_
_entity.id
_entity.type
_entity.pdbx_description
1 polymer ?
#
loop_
_entity_poly.entity_id
_entity_poly.type
_entity_poly.pdbx_seq_one_letter_code
_entity_poly.pdbx_strand_id
1 'polypeptide(L)' 'TAISTLTAIMGRTAAYTGQKVTWEDMLNSTERLGPSTYEMGPVNMEFPTPLAGTQHKA' A
#
# COMPACT_ATOMS: atom_id res chain seq x y z
N THR A 1 12.16 0.23 15.24
CA THR A 1 11.18 1.26 15.63
C THR A 1 10.49 1.79 14.39
N ALA A 2 9.16 1.97 14.41
CA ALA A 2 8.36 2.31 13.22
C ALA A 2 8.39 3.81 12.83
N ILE A 3 9.39 4.56 13.29
CA ILE A 3 9.46 6.02 13.16
C ILE A 3 9.64 6.43 11.70
N SER A 4 10.50 5.75 10.95
CA SER A 4 10.75 6.08 9.54
C SER A 4 9.51 5.92 8.66
N THR A 5 8.71 4.88 8.89
CA THR A 5 7.47 4.62 8.16
C THR A 5 6.43 5.71 8.40
N LEU A 6 6.18 6.05 9.67
CA LEU A 6 5.19 7.08 10.01
C LEU A 6 5.64 8.48 9.55
N THR A 7 6.94 8.80 9.65
CA THR A 7 7.50 10.04 9.08
C THR A 7 7.28 10.14 7.57
N ALA A 8 7.45 9.04 6.82
CA ALA A 8 7.23 9.04 5.37
C ALA A 8 5.75 9.27 5.02
N ILE A 9 4.82 8.65 5.75
CA ILE A 9 3.38 8.85 5.58
C ILE A 9 3.01 10.30 5.88
N MET A 10 3.46 10.84 7.01
CA MET A 10 3.24 12.24 7.39
C MET A 10 3.75 13.22 6.34
N GLY A 11 4.96 13.01 5.83
CA GLY A 11 5.55 13.87 4.79
C GLY A 11 4.73 13.86 3.51
N ARG A 12 4.25 12.68 3.09
CA ARG A 12 3.38 12.53 1.92
C ARG A 12 2.03 13.24 2.12
N THR A 13 1.39 13.03 3.27
CA THR A 13 0.09 13.66 3.59
C THR A 13 0.20 15.18 3.68
N ALA A 14 1.26 15.70 4.29
CA ALA A 14 1.52 17.14 4.34
C ALA A 14 1.73 17.74 2.94
N ALA A 15 2.43 17.03 2.05
CA ALA A 15 2.63 17.50 0.67
C ALA A 15 1.33 17.56 -0.15
N TYR A 16 0.39 16.64 0.06
CA TYR A 16 -0.88 16.63 -0.67
C TYR A 16 -1.92 17.60 -0.12
N THR A 17 -1.93 17.83 1.19
CA THR A 17 -2.93 18.67 1.84
C THR A 17 -2.45 20.12 2.03
N GLY A 18 -1.13 20.34 2.05
CA GLY A 18 -0.52 21.63 2.42
C GLY A 18 -0.71 21.98 3.90
N GLN A 19 -1.25 21.07 4.71
CA GLN A 19 -1.57 21.30 6.10
C GLN A 19 -0.47 20.79 7.03
N LYS A 20 -0.39 21.38 8.23
CA LYS A 20 0.48 20.88 9.28
C LYS A 20 -0.10 19.58 9.83
N VAL A 21 0.65 18.50 9.67
CA VAL A 21 0.29 17.17 10.17
C VAL A 21 1.05 16.88 11.46
N THR A 22 0.37 16.45 12.52
CA THR A 22 1.02 16.02 13.79
C THR A 22 1.07 14.50 13.92
N TRP A 23 1.92 14.02 14.82
CA TRP A 23 2.06 12.59 15.11
C TRP A 23 0.79 12.00 15.74
N GLU A 24 0.13 12.75 16.64
CA GLU A 24 -1.12 12.32 17.28
C GLU A 24 -2.26 12.22 16.27
N ASP A 25 -2.34 13.16 15.32
CA ASP A 25 -3.38 13.13 14.28
C ASP A 25 -3.23 11.91 13.37
N MET A 26 -1.99 11.54 13.00
CA MET A 26 -1.78 10.37 12.14
C MET A 26 -1.94 9.04 12.87
N LEU A 27 -1.56 8.97 14.15
CA LEU A 27 -1.75 7.77 14.96
C LEU A 27 -3.24 7.48 15.23
N ASN A 28 -4.06 8.53 15.32
CA ASN A 28 -5.50 8.42 15.52
C ASN A 28 -6.32 8.56 14.22
N SER A 29 -5.68 8.50 13.05
CA SER A 29 -6.38 8.65 11.77
C SER A 29 -7.34 7.48 11.51
N THR A 30 -8.57 7.80 11.11
CA THR A 30 -9.60 6.83 10.70
C THR A 30 -9.61 6.58 9.19
N GLU A 31 -8.63 7.12 8.47
CA GLU A 31 -8.56 7.02 7.01
C GLU A 31 -8.25 5.58 6.56
N ARG A 32 -9.07 5.05 5.65
CA ARG A 32 -8.93 3.70 5.11
C ARG A 32 -8.85 3.72 3.59
N LEU A 33 -7.65 3.47 3.07
CA LEU A 33 -7.39 3.38 1.62
C LEU A 33 -7.59 1.97 1.05
N GLY A 34 -7.71 0.97 1.92
CA GLY A 34 -7.92 -0.42 1.54
C GLY A 34 -9.41 -0.78 1.40
N PRO A 35 -9.73 -1.88 0.70
CA PRO A 35 -11.10 -2.37 0.57
C PRO A 35 -11.71 -2.70 1.95
N SER A 36 -13.02 -2.52 2.14
CA SER A 36 -13.69 -2.77 3.43
C SER A 36 -13.57 -4.22 3.91
N THR A 37 -13.60 -5.16 2.97
CA THR A 37 -13.58 -6.60 3.24
C THR A 37 -12.39 -7.21 2.52
N TYR A 38 -11.62 -8.05 3.22
CA TYR A 38 -10.53 -8.81 2.62
C TYR A 38 -10.97 -10.25 2.42
N GLU A 39 -11.40 -10.58 1.21
CA GLU A 39 -11.67 -11.96 0.83
C GLU A 39 -10.37 -12.62 0.36
N MET A 40 -9.85 -13.56 1.16
CA MET A 40 -8.70 -14.39 0.78
C MET A 40 -9.15 -15.52 -0.16
N GLY A 41 -9.75 -15.14 -1.28
CA GLY A 41 -10.20 -16.07 -2.32
C GLY A 41 -9.05 -16.51 -3.23
N PRO A 42 -9.27 -17.53 -4.08
CA PRO A 42 -8.32 -17.88 -5.12
C PRO A 42 -8.07 -16.66 -6.01
N VAL A 43 -6.79 -16.28 -6.14
CA VAL A 43 -6.39 -15.15 -6.98
C VAL A 43 -6.70 -15.52 -8.43
N ASN A 44 -7.66 -14.81 -9.02
CA ASN A 44 -8.12 -15.04 -10.39
C ASN A 44 -7.14 -14.40 -11.39
N MET A 45 -5.86 -14.79 -11.30
CA MET A 45 -4.78 -14.34 -12.15
C MET A 45 -4.00 -15.58 -12.57
N GLU A 46 -3.76 -15.73 -13.87
CA GLU A 46 -2.91 -16.79 -14.37
C GLU A 46 -1.46 -16.47 -13.99
N PHE A 47 -0.87 -17.29 -13.12
CA PHE A 47 0.55 -17.27 -12.81
C PHE A 47 1.24 -18.36 -13.63
N PRO A 48 1.59 -18.11 -14.91
CA PRO A 48 2.29 -19.11 -15.70
C PRO A 48 3.65 -19.37 -15.04
N THR A 49 3.91 -20.61 -14.66
CA THR A 49 5.24 -21.02 -14.23
C THR A 49 6.20 -20.85 -15.41
N PRO A 50 7.33 -20.14 -15.25
CA PRO A 50 8.30 -20.01 -16.34
C PRO A 50 8.91 -21.38 -16.63
N LEU A 51 8.49 -22.01 -17.74
CA LEU A 51 9.08 -23.24 -18.24
C LEU A 51 10.36 -22.90 -19.03
N ALA A 52 11.46 -23.57 -18.68
CA ALA A 52 12.73 -23.37 -19.38
C ALA A 52 12.60 -23.81 -20.85
N GLY A 53 12.82 -22.88 -21.78
CA GLY A 53 12.81 -23.14 -23.22
C GLY A 53 11.56 -22.69 -23.98
N THR A 54 10.52 -22.16 -23.32
CA THR A 54 9.38 -21.52 -24.00
C THR A 54 9.53 -20.00 -24.02
N GLN A 55 9.45 -19.40 -25.21
CA GLN A 55 9.53 -17.95 -25.39
C GLN A 55 8.31 -17.27 -24.75
N HIS A 56 8.56 -16.38 -23.79
CA HIS A 56 7.52 -15.54 -23.19
C HIS A 56 6.97 -14.59 -24.28
N LYS A 57 5.72 -14.79 -24.70
CA LYS A 57 5.03 -13.81 -25.56
C LYS A 57 4.68 -12.60 -24.69
N ALA A 58 5.27 -11.46 -25.06
CA ALA A 58 4.96 -10.14 -24.54
C ALA A 58 3.49 -9.76 -24.81
#